data_AF-A0A957ZVZ1-F1
#
_entry.id   AF-A0A957ZVZ1-F1
#
_cell.length_a   1.000
_cell.length_b   1.000
_cell.length_c   1.000
_cell.angle_alpha   90.00
_cell.angle_beta   90.00
_cell.angle_gamma   90.00
#
_symmetry.space_group_name_H-M   'P 1'
#
loop_
_entity.id
_entity.type
_entity.pdbx_description
1 polymer ?
#
loop_
_entity_poly.entity_id
_entity_poly.type
_entity_poly.pdbx_seq_one_letter_code
_entity_poly.pdbx_strand_id
1 'polypeptide(L)' 'HVATPAGEILATRVLLHPHVNEQPFTRSLGNVVIPADVDTVVVRAHTLVAGYGPVTVTVPLTQSVQSAQYDVARP' A
#
# COMPACT_ATOMS: atom_id res chain seq x y z
N HIS A 1 4.26 -1.85 0.19
CA HIS A 1 4.77 -0.74 -0.65
C HIS A 1 3.61 -0.05 -1.32
N VAL A 2 3.71 1.27 -1.49
CA VAL A 2 2.85 2.08 -2.36
C VAL A 2 3.68 2.44 -3.58
N ALA A 3 3.16 2.17 -4.78
CA ALA A 3 3.88 2.36 -6.03
C ALA A 3 2.99 3.02 -7.10
N THR A 4 3.61 3.64 -8.10
CA THR A 4 2.92 4.05 -9.33
C THR A 4 2.54 2.79 -10.15
N PRO A 5 1.62 2.91 -11.13
CA PRO A 5 1.31 1.80 -12.04
C PRO A 5 2.52 1.29 -12.84
N ALA A 6 3.51 2.16 -13.09
CA ALA A 6 4.77 1.80 -13.72
C ALA A 6 5.74 1.05 -12.77
N GLY A 7 5.41 0.93 -11.49
CA GLY A 7 6.15 0.16 -10.49
C GLY A 7 7.16 0.97 -9.68
N GLU A 8 7.24 2.29 -9.87
CA GLU A 8 8.07 3.18 -9.05
C GLU A 8 7.55 3.21 -7.62
N ILE A 9 8.43 3.01 -6.63
CA ILE A 9 8.04 3.02 -5.21
C ILE A 9 7.93 4.45 -4.70
N LEU A 10 6.72 4.85 -4.31
CA LEU A 10 6.45 6.14 -3.68
C LEU A 10 6.69 6.10 -2.17
N ALA A 11 6.35 4.98 -1.53
CA ALA A 11 6.58 4.82 -0.09
C ALA A 11 6.64 3.34 0.33
N THR A 12 7.34 3.10 1.44
CA THR A 12 7.48 1.77 2.04
C THR A 12 7.22 1.82 3.53
N ARG A 13 6.27 1.01 4.02
CA ARG A 13 6.15 0.68 5.43
C ARG A 13 6.99 -0.56 5.71
N VAL A 14 8.14 -0.38 6.37
CA VAL A 14 8.94 -1.50 6.87
C VAL A 14 8.31 -2.01 8.17
N LEU A 15 8.14 -3.32 8.29
CA LEU A 15 7.68 -4.01 9.50
C LEU A 15 8.86 -4.73 10.15
N LEU A 16 9.09 -4.52 11.44
CA LEU A 16 10.33 -4.91 12.13
C LEU A 16 10.27 -6.28 12.81
N HIS A 17 9.18 -7.02 12.66
CA HIS A 17 9.04 -8.38 13.19
C HIS A 17 8.10 -9.22 12.31
N PRO A 18 8.12 -10.56 12.43
CA PRO A 18 7.17 -11.42 11.74
C PRO A 18 5.73 -11.14 12.16
N HIS A 19 4.80 -11.21 11.20
CA HIS A 19 3.35 -11.07 11.40
C HIS A 19 2.55 -12.30 10.94
N VAL A 20 3.22 -13.46 10.84
CA VAL A 20 2.59 -14.70 10.33
C VAL A 20 1.38 -15.14 11.16
N ASN A 21 1.40 -14.90 12.48
CA ASN A 21 0.34 -15.28 13.41
C ASN A 21 -0.67 -14.16 13.70
N GLU A 22 -0.49 -12.99 13.09
CA GLU A 22 -1.37 -11.83 13.27
C GLU A 22 -2.22 -11.69 12.00
N GLN A 23 -3.21 -12.57 11.83
CA GLN A 23 -4.08 -12.54 10.65
C GLN A 23 -5.55 -12.46 11.09
N PRO A 24 -6.33 -11.48 10.60
CA PRO A 24 -5.91 -10.39 9.70
C PRO A 24 -5.01 -9.36 10.40
N PHE A 25 -4.10 -8.72 9.65
CA PHE A 25 -3.37 -7.54 10.14
C PHE A 25 -3.71 -6.31 9.33
N THR A 26 -3.75 -5.17 10.03
CA THR A 26 -3.93 -3.85 9.43
C THR A 26 -2.80 -2.95 9.88
N ARG A 27 -2.22 -2.16 8.96
CA ARG A 27 -1.21 -1.14 9.25
C ARG A 27 -1.42 0.08 8.36
N SER A 28 -1.26 1.27 8.95
CA SER A 28 -1.38 2.54 8.25
C SER A 28 -0.02 3.08 7.80
N LEU A 29 -0.01 3.85 6.72
CA LEU A 29 1.14 4.60 6.22
C LEU A 29 0.66 5.99 5.82
N GLY A 30 1.10 7.01 6.55
CA GLY A 30 0.79 8.42 6.25
C GLY A 30 1.93 9.12 5.50
N ASN A 31 1.69 10.38 5.12
CA ASN A 31 2.67 11.26 4.49
C ASN A 31 3.29 10.69 3.20
N VAL A 32 2.51 9.91 2.44
CA VAL A 32 2.93 9.45 1.11
C VAL A 32 2.86 10.64 0.15
N VAL A 33 4.01 11.06 -0.37
CA VAL A 33 4.08 12.10 -1.40
C VAL A 33 3.70 11.46 -2.73
N ILE A 34 2.65 11.99 -3.35
CA ILE A 34 2.11 11.48 -4.61
C ILE A 34 2.23 12.62 -5.64
N PRO A 35 2.94 12.40 -6.77
CA PRO A 35 3.00 13.38 -7.86
C PRO A 35 1.61 13.76 -8.36
N ALA A 36 1.44 15.00 -8.82
CA ALA A 36 0.13 15.55 -9.20
C ALA A 36 -0.50 14.83 -10.41
N ASP A 37 0.31 14.21 -11.25
CA ASP A 37 -0.06 13.43 -12.42
C ASP A 37 -0.37 11.95 -12.11
N VAL A 38 -0.20 11.51 -10.85
CA VAL A 38 -0.51 10.15 -10.41
C VAL A 38 -1.90 10.11 -9.77
N ASP A 39 -2.87 9.56 -10.50
CA ASP A 39 -4.26 9.40 -10.05
C ASP A 39 -4.55 8.04 -9.41
N THR A 40 -3.60 7.09 -9.54
CA THR A 40 -3.77 5.70 -9.15
C THR A 40 -2.46 5.19 -8.56
N VAL A 41 -2.57 4.43 -7.46
CA VAL A 41 -1.42 3.73 -6.87
C VAL A 41 -1.70 2.24 -6.76
N VAL A 42 -0.62 1.46 -6.73
CA VAL A 42 -0.64 0.03 -6.49
C VAL A 42 -0.03 -0.25 -5.13
N VAL A 43 -0.81 -0.89 -4.26
CA VAL A 43 -0.35 -1.38 -2.95
C VAL A 43 0.02 -2.85 -3.08
N ARG A 44 1.24 -3.19 -2.70
CA ARG A 44 1.76 -4.57 -2.76
C ARG A 44 2.54 -4.97 -1.52
N ALA A 45 2.34 -6.20 -1.07
CA ALA A 45 3.10 -6.79 0.03
C ALA A 45 4.46 -7.30 -0.47
N HIS A 46 5.48 -7.20 0.39
CA HIS A 46 6.82 -7.73 0.13
C HIS A 46 7.32 -8.40 1.41
N THR A 47 7.91 -9.58 1.26
CA THR A 47 8.54 -10.33 2.34
C THR A 47 10.02 -10.50 2.04
N LEU A 48 10.84 -10.66 3.08
CA LEU A 48 12.28 -10.86 2.90
C LEU A 48 12.62 -12.16 2.16
N VAL A 49 11.79 -13.20 2.34
CA VAL A 49 12.08 -14.55 1.81
C VAL A 49 11.49 -14.75 0.41
N ALA A 50 10.23 -14.38 0.20
CA ALA A 50 9.51 -14.64 -1.05
C ALA A 50 9.41 -13.40 -1.97
N GLY A 51 9.96 -12.26 -1.56
CA GLY A 51 9.84 -11.03 -2.31
C GLY A 51 8.39 -10.52 -2.37
N TYR A 52 7.98 -10.01 -3.53
CA TYR A 52 6.62 -9.49 -3.75
C TYR A 52 5.59 -10.62 -3.86
N GLY A 53 4.48 -10.46 -3.12
CA GLY A 53 3.35 -11.37 -3.23
C GLY A 53 2.60 -11.20 -4.58
N PRO A 54 1.78 -12.20 -4.97
CA PRO A 54 1.03 -12.18 -6.23
C PRO A 54 -0.18 -11.25 -6.19
N VAL A 55 -0.64 -10.87 -4.99
CA VAL A 55 -1.80 -10.00 -4.81
C VAL A 55 -1.35 -8.55 -4.72
N THR A 56 -2.03 -7.71 -5.49
CA THR A 56 -1.90 -6.26 -5.43
C THR A 56 -3.28 -5.64 -5.27
N VAL A 57 -3.33 -4.44 -4.68
CA VAL A 57 -4.55 -3.64 -4.57
C VAL A 57 -4.32 -2.35 -5.35
N THR A 58 -5.13 -2.14 -6.38
CA THR A 58 -5.14 -0.89 -7.14
C THR A 58 -6.08 0.09 -6.47
N VAL A 59 -5.57 1.28 -6.16
CA VAL A 59 -6.27 2.30 -5.40
C VAL A 59 -6.36 3.58 -6.25
N PRO A 60 -7.55 3.91 -6.76
CA PRO A 60 -7.81 5.22 -7.33
C PRO A 60 -7.73 6.27 -6.22
N LEU A 61 -7.06 7.38 -6.50
CA LEU A 61 -6.91 8.48 -5.56
C LEU A 61 -7.94 9.58 -5.78
N THR A 62 -8.93 9.36 -6.63
CA THR A 62 -9.95 10.37 -6.97
C THR A 62 -10.84 10.75 -5.79
N GLN A 63 -10.90 9.93 -4.74
CA GLN A 63 -11.68 10.19 -3.53
C GLN A 63 -11.16 9.41 -2.32
N SER A 64 -11.51 9.85 -1.12
CA SER A 64 -11.34 9.04 0.09
C SER A 64 -12.22 7.79 0.02
N VAL A 65 -11.71 6.67 0.52
CA VAL A 65 -12.40 5.38 0.51
C VAL A 65 -12.39 4.82 1.93
N GLN A 66 -13.53 4.31 2.39
CA GLN A 66 -13.58 3.43 3.56
C GLN A 66 -14.24 2.12 3.16
N SER A 67 -13.59 1.00 3.48
CA SER A 67 -14.09 -0.32 3.08
C SER A 67 -13.66 -1.39 4.08
N ALA A 68 -14.21 -2.60 3.92
CA ALA A 68 -13.79 -3.74 4.74
C ALA A 68 -12.33 -4.19 4.50
N GLN A 69 -11.70 -3.75 3.40
CA GLN A 69 -10.37 -4.20 2.98
C GLN A 69 -9.28 -3.15 3.17
N TYR A 70 -9.59 -1.88 2.93
CA TYR A 70 -8.65 -0.76 3.07
C TYR A 70 -9.39 0.58 3.21
N ASP A 71 -8.70 1.52 3.83
CA ASP A 71 -9.12 2.92 3.93
C ASP A 71 -8.09 3.84 3.28
N VAL A 72 -8.58 4.87 2.59
CA VAL A 72 -7.79 5.94 1.98
C VAL A 72 -8.34 7.26 2.49
N ALA A 73 -7.49 8.03 3.17
CA ALA A 73 -7.78 9.40 3.57
C ALA A 73 -6.92 10.35 2.73
N ARG A 74 -7.57 11.26 1.99
CA ARG A 74 -6.91 12.43 1.41
C ARG A 74 -7.26 13.67 2.27
N PRO A 75 -6.28 14.55 2.56
CA PRO A 75 -6.56 15.83 3.20
C PRO A 75 -7.36 16.76 2.27
#